data_AF-K1Y6V0-F1
#
_entry.id   AF-K1Y6V0-F1
#
_cell.length_a   1.000
_cell.length_b   1.000
_cell.length_c   1.000
_cell.angle_alpha   90.00
_cell.angle_beta   90.00
_cell.angle_gamma   90.00
#
_symmetry.space_group_name_H-M   'P 1'
#
loop_
_entity.id
_entity.type
_entity.pdbx_description
1 polymer ?
#
loop_
_entity_poly.entity_id
_entity_poly.type
_entity_poly.pdbx_seq_one_letter_code
_entity_poly.pdbx_strand_id
1 'polypeptide(L)'
;MILCPNRNLSMLVVACAFALLIPTFASANQITIGFEAEIQTQDSAFSIHNTSDAGVLLSQVDIKLGWNMQFDTTTGGSAFDGLDTPLKEAVGLINDHFKDSIIKPFYKTIAGSEVGYSGLLGNDIADGGTSATLKFTDFTRDEAWGFYVDFDTLTSNITPGGTDMNRASITVKFTDLTGRFLDTLTFNYGTINGNGHKKSFPTDTGNFVGPLKTIDAPNPVPEPATMLLFGVGIIGLAGVVGRRR
;
A
#
# COMPACT_ATOMS: atom_id res chain seq x y z
N MET A 1 13.56 71.97 -24.53
CA MET A 1 13.04 71.13 -23.43
C MET A 1 13.32 69.69 -23.82
N ILE A 2 14.42 69.12 -23.32
CA ILE A 2 14.92 67.80 -23.73
C ILE A 2 14.37 66.78 -22.73
N LEU A 3 13.45 65.92 -23.19
CA LEU A 3 12.92 64.81 -22.40
C LEU A 3 13.99 63.73 -22.33
N CYS A 4 14.66 63.62 -21.18
CA CYS A 4 15.58 62.51 -20.90
C CYS A 4 14.79 61.18 -20.82
N PRO A 5 15.08 60.18 -21.66
CA PRO A 5 14.43 58.88 -21.58
C PRO A 5 14.85 58.15 -20.29
N ASN A 6 13.86 57.72 -19.54
CA ASN A 6 14.03 57.07 -18.24
C ASN A 6 14.50 55.61 -18.45
N ARG A 7 15.83 55.43 -18.48
CA ARG A 7 16.53 54.14 -18.72
C ARG A 7 16.09 52.96 -17.83
N ASN A 8 15.39 53.23 -16.73
CA ASN A 8 14.99 52.21 -15.77
C ASN A 8 13.75 51.40 -16.18
N LEU A 9 12.91 51.90 -17.10
CA LEU A 9 11.68 51.19 -17.48
C LEU A 9 11.97 49.98 -18.39
N SER A 10 12.95 50.11 -19.29
CA SER A 10 13.31 49.07 -20.26
C SER A 10 13.99 47.86 -19.64
N MET A 11 14.74 48.03 -18.54
CA MET A 11 15.37 46.91 -17.83
C MET A 11 14.35 46.03 -17.08
N LEU A 12 13.26 46.61 -16.56
CA LEU A 12 12.23 45.88 -15.81
C LEU A 12 11.39 44.98 -16.73
N VAL A 13 11.05 45.45 -17.93
CA VAL A 13 10.27 44.67 -18.92
C VAL A 13 11.06 43.45 -19.41
N VAL A 14 12.38 43.60 -19.59
CA VAL A 14 13.25 42.48 -20.00
C VAL A 14 13.38 41.43 -18.89
N ALA A 15 13.46 41.84 -17.62
CA ALA A 15 13.54 40.91 -16.49
C ALA A 15 12.25 40.08 -16.30
N CYS A 16 11.07 40.68 -16.47
CA CYS A 16 9.79 39.95 -16.42
C CYS A 16 9.61 38.97 -17.60
N ALA A 17 10.07 39.34 -18.80
CA ALA A 17 9.99 38.46 -19.97
C ALA A 17 10.90 37.22 -19.84
N PHE A 18 12.05 37.35 -19.16
CA PHE A 18 12.97 36.23 -18.92
C PHE A 18 12.46 35.23 -17.88
N ALA A 19 11.72 35.69 -16.86
CA ALA A 19 11.15 34.80 -15.84
C ALA A 19 10.02 33.90 -16.38
N LEU A 20 9.32 34.33 -17.45
CA LEU A 20 8.27 33.55 -18.12
C LEU A 20 8.82 32.48 -19.09
N LEU A 21 10.11 32.51 -19.39
CA LEU A 21 10.78 31.59 -20.34
C LEU A 21 11.49 30.42 -19.64
N ILE A 22 11.37 30.28 -18.32
CA ILE A 22 11.85 29.09 -17.63
C ILE A 22 10.71 28.06 -17.66
N PRO A 23 10.73 27.06 -18.56
CA PRO A 23 9.77 25.97 -18.48
C PRO A 23 9.98 25.26 -17.14
N THR A 24 9.04 25.43 -16.22
CA THR A 24 8.90 24.52 -15.09
C THR A 24 8.39 23.21 -15.65
N PHE A 25 9.30 22.30 -16.00
CA PHE A 25 8.93 20.92 -16.29
C PHE A 25 8.41 20.33 -14.99
N ALA A 26 7.08 20.30 -14.84
CA ALA A 26 6.44 19.47 -13.84
C ALA A 26 6.73 18.02 -14.24
N SER A 27 7.80 17.45 -13.66
CA SER A 27 8.05 16.01 -13.77
C SER A 27 7.01 15.33 -12.89
N ALA A 28 6.13 14.53 -13.50
CA ALA A 28 5.34 13.59 -12.73
C ALA A 28 6.34 12.59 -12.13
N ASN A 29 6.51 12.63 -10.81
CA ASN A 29 7.26 11.57 -10.14
C ASN A 29 6.53 10.25 -10.38
N GLN A 30 7.26 9.20 -10.69
CA GLN A 30 6.69 7.86 -10.70
C GLN A 30 6.70 7.33 -9.28
N ILE A 31 5.62 6.65 -8.88
CA ILE A 31 5.55 5.92 -7.62
C ILE A 31 5.38 4.44 -7.91
N THR A 32 6.04 3.62 -7.11
CA THR A 32 5.92 2.17 -7.15
C THR A 32 4.95 1.74 -6.07
N ILE A 33 3.96 0.94 -6.45
CA ILE A 33 3.06 0.26 -5.52
C ILE A 33 3.38 -1.23 -5.51
N GLY A 34 3.29 -1.86 -4.35
CA GLY A 34 3.57 -3.28 -4.19
C GLY A 34 3.20 -3.83 -2.82
N PHE A 35 3.07 -5.16 -2.76
CA PHE A 35 2.91 -5.89 -1.51
C PHE A 35 3.54 -7.28 -1.57
N GLU A 36 3.82 -7.84 -0.40
CA GLU A 36 4.15 -9.25 -0.18
C GLU A 36 3.12 -9.83 0.79
N ALA A 37 2.70 -11.07 0.63
CA ALA A 37 1.69 -11.67 1.51
C ALA A 37 1.82 -13.19 1.53
N GLU A 38 1.48 -13.83 2.64
CA GLU A 38 1.62 -15.27 2.80
C GLU A 38 0.38 -15.86 3.47
N ILE A 39 -0.09 -16.99 2.92
CA ILE A 39 -1.04 -17.88 3.57
C ILE A 39 -0.26 -19.14 3.94
N GLN A 40 -0.05 -19.35 5.23
CA GLN A 40 0.70 -20.47 5.77
C GLN A 40 -0.27 -21.41 6.48
N THR A 41 -0.67 -22.47 5.79
CA THR A 41 -1.70 -23.38 6.29
C THR A 41 -1.20 -24.24 7.44
N GLN A 42 0.12 -24.55 7.48
CA GLN A 42 0.72 -25.36 8.54
C GLN A 42 0.88 -24.63 9.89
N ASP A 43 1.19 -23.33 9.84
CA ASP A 43 1.36 -22.50 11.04
C ASP A 43 0.09 -21.67 11.34
N SER A 44 -1.00 -21.98 10.63
CA SER A 44 -2.33 -21.36 10.78
C SER A 44 -2.24 -19.84 10.82
N ALA A 45 -1.60 -19.25 9.80
CA ALA A 45 -1.30 -17.82 9.79
C ALA A 45 -1.43 -17.16 8.41
N PHE A 46 -1.82 -15.90 8.44
CA PHE A 46 -1.76 -14.98 7.32
C PHE A 46 -0.84 -13.80 7.67
N SER A 47 -0.04 -13.35 6.70
CA SER A 47 0.74 -12.12 6.82
C SER A 47 0.72 -11.32 5.52
N ILE A 48 0.91 -10.01 5.65
CA ILE A 48 1.05 -9.07 4.54
C ILE A 48 2.05 -7.96 4.90
N HIS A 49 2.77 -7.47 3.90
CA HIS A 49 3.78 -6.43 3.99
C HIS A 49 3.61 -5.43 2.83
N ASN A 50 3.72 -4.13 3.13
CA ASN A 50 3.65 -3.06 2.14
C ASN A 50 5.04 -2.74 1.56
N THR A 51 5.28 -3.10 0.30
CA THR A 51 6.55 -2.83 -0.41
C THR A 51 6.50 -1.58 -1.29
N SER A 52 5.45 -0.76 -1.17
CA SER A 52 5.28 0.45 -1.98
C SER A 52 6.27 1.56 -1.62
N ASP A 53 6.36 2.59 -2.46
CA ASP A 53 7.12 3.81 -2.13
C ASP A 53 6.53 4.58 -0.94
N ALA A 54 7.32 5.48 -0.37
CA ALA A 54 6.85 6.33 0.72
C ALA A 54 5.65 7.19 0.28
N GLY A 55 4.65 7.31 1.16
CA GLY A 55 3.42 8.05 0.88
C GLY A 55 2.31 7.21 0.23
N VAL A 56 2.55 5.92 0.00
CA VAL A 56 1.54 4.94 -0.43
C VAL A 56 1.09 4.10 0.76
N LEU A 57 -0.21 3.99 0.94
CA LEU A 57 -0.85 3.23 2.01
C LEU A 57 -1.57 2.00 1.43
N LEU A 58 -1.48 0.87 2.14
CA LEU A 58 -2.43 -0.23 1.98
C LEU A 58 -3.75 0.18 2.64
N SER A 59 -4.84 0.22 1.87
CA SER A 59 -6.16 0.64 2.39
C SER A 59 -7.13 -0.53 2.57
N GLN A 60 -6.99 -1.57 1.74
CA GLN A 60 -7.84 -2.74 1.77
C GLN A 60 -7.09 -3.97 1.28
N VAL A 61 -7.33 -5.11 1.93
CA VAL A 61 -6.84 -6.43 1.54
C VAL A 61 -8.04 -7.36 1.47
N ASP A 62 -8.33 -7.86 0.27
CA ASP A 62 -9.32 -8.89 0.02
C ASP A 62 -8.61 -10.23 -0.14
N ILE A 63 -8.85 -11.14 0.78
CA ILE A 63 -8.33 -12.51 0.76
C ILE A 63 -9.44 -13.39 0.20
N LYS A 64 -9.13 -14.16 -0.84
CA LYS A 64 -9.97 -15.24 -1.34
C LYS A 64 -9.18 -16.53 -1.24
N LEU A 65 -9.72 -17.49 -0.51
CA LEU A 65 -9.08 -18.78 -0.34
C LEU A 65 -9.25 -19.64 -1.60
N GLY A 66 -8.52 -20.75 -1.63
CA GLY A 66 -8.63 -21.71 -2.72
C GLY A 66 -10.00 -22.39 -2.77
N TRP A 67 -10.26 -23.09 -3.86
CA TRP A 67 -11.58 -23.69 -4.13
C TRP A 67 -12.03 -24.75 -3.10
N ASN A 68 -11.10 -25.33 -2.34
CA ASN A 68 -11.37 -26.32 -1.31
C ASN A 68 -10.85 -25.87 0.06
N MET A 69 -10.98 -24.58 0.39
CA MET A 69 -10.49 -24.02 1.65
C MET A 69 -11.54 -23.15 2.33
N GLN A 70 -11.49 -23.11 3.66
CA GLN A 70 -12.21 -22.18 4.52
C GLN A 70 -11.32 -21.66 5.64
N PHE A 71 -11.70 -20.51 6.20
CA PHE A 71 -11.26 -20.10 7.52
C PHE A 71 -12.02 -20.92 8.55
N ASP A 72 -11.30 -21.47 9.51
CA ASP A 72 -11.87 -22.15 10.66
C ASP A 72 -11.50 -21.39 11.94
N THR A 73 -12.51 -21.09 12.75
CA THR A 73 -12.36 -20.24 13.93
C THR A 73 -13.16 -20.80 15.11
N THR A 74 -12.71 -20.55 16.34
CA THR A 74 -13.31 -21.06 17.60
C THR A 74 -14.79 -20.70 17.89
N THR A 75 -15.51 -20.02 17.00
CA THR A 75 -16.75 -19.30 17.33
C THR A 75 -18.05 -19.99 16.90
N GLY A 76 -18.07 -21.06 16.10
CA GLY A 76 -19.39 -21.63 15.74
C GLY A 76 -19.54 -22.66 14.63
N GLY A 77 -18.50 -23.03 13.89
CA GLY A 77 -18.61 -23.69 12.58
C GLY A 77 -18.74 -25.20 12.64
N SER A 78 -19.27 -25.78 11.55
CA SER A 78 -19.53 -27.23 11.39
C SER A 78 -18.31 -28.16 11.47
N ALA A 79 -17.13 -27.58 11.72
CA ALA A 79 -15.82 -28.19 11.82
C ALA A 79 -15.20 -28.04 13.22
N PHE A 80 -15.97 -27.74 14.28
CA PHE A 80 -15.45 -27.73 15.65
C PHE A 80 -14.61 -28.99 15.95
N ASP A 81 -13.30 -28.82 16.09
CA ASP A 81 -12.46 -29.77 16.79
C ASP A 81 -11.61 -29.06 17.86
N GLY A 82 -10.70 -29.80 18.48
CA GLY A 82 -9.88 -29.24 19.56
C GLY A 82 -8.76 -28.31 19.07
N LEU A 83 -8.65 -28.07 17.77
CA LEU A 83 -7.56 -27.34 17.11
C LEU A 83 -7.95 -25.94 16.64
N ASP A 84 -9.24 -25.58 16.73
CA ASP A 84 -9.74 -24.25 16.39
C ASP A 84 -8.83 -23.16 17.00
N THR A 85 -8.21 -22.36 16.14
CA THR A 85 -7.31 -21.29 16.60
C THR A 85 -8.12 -20.01 16.79
N PRO A 86 -8.05 -19.36 17.97
CA PRO A 86 -8.71 -18.07 18.14
C PRO A 86 -8.05 -17.05 17.21
N LEU A 87 -8.87 -16.35 16.43
CA LEU A 87 -8.42 -15.25 15.58
C LEU A 87 -7.64 -14.24 16.44
N LYS A 88 -6.34 -14.14 16.18
CA LYS A 88 -5.43 -13.33 17.00
C LYS A 88 -4.34 -12.72 16.14
N GLU A 89 -4.03 -11.46 16.36
CA GLU A 89 -2.90 -10.81 15.69
C GLU A 89 -1.57 -11.54 15.95
N ALA A 90 -0.77 -11.71 14.89
CA ALA A 90 0.50 -12.42 14.90
C ALA A 90 1.69 -11.49 15.20
N VAL A 91 1.56 -10.63 16.21
CA VAL A 91 2.57 -9.61 16.54
C VAL A 91 3.92 -10.26 16.86
N GLY A 92 4.96 -9.86 16.13
CA GLY A 92 6.36 -10.29 16.32
C GLY A 92 6.79 -11.56 15.58
N LEU A 93 5.85 -12.39 15.10
CA LEU A 93 6.16 -13.68 14.44
C LEU A 93 6.15 -13.59 12.90
N ILE A 94 5.59 -12.51 12.36
CA ILE A 94 5.52 -12.24 10.91
C ILE A 94 6.91 -12.08 10.27
N ASN A 95 7.94 -11.74 11.04
CA ASN A 95 9.30 -11.59 10.52
C ASN A 95 9.88 -12.89 9.95
N ASP A 96 9.44 -14.05 10.43
CA ASP A 96 9.93 -15.36 9.98
C ASP A 96 9.31 -15.80 8.65
N HIS A 97 8.14 -15.28 8.31
CA HIS A 97 7.42 -15.54 7.06
C HIS A 97 8.16 -14.90 5.88
N PHE A 98 8.67 -13.69 6.10
CA PHE A 98 9.37 -12.92 5.08
C PHE A 98 10.90 -13.03 5.13
N LYS A 99 11.46 -14.06 5.78
CA LYS A 99 12.92 -14.21 5.99
C LYS A 99 13.73 -14.36 4.71
N ASP A 100 13.13 -14.90 3.66
CA ASP A 100 13.78 -15.13 2.36
C ASP A 100 13.46 -14.03 1.33
N SER A 101 12.76 -12.95 1.74
CA SER A 101 12.50 -11.83 0.84
C SER A 101 13.81 -11.10 0.51
N ILE A 102 14.00 -10.83 -0.78
CA ILE A 102 15.16 -10.12 -1.34
C ILE A 102 15.20 -8.68 -0.82
N ILE A 103 14.06 -8.16 -0.35
CA ILE A 103 13.91 -6.78 0.12
C ILE A 103 14.45 -6.59 1.57
N LYS A 104 14.94 -7.64 2.25
CA LYS A 104 15.39 -7.52 3.65
C LYS A 104 16.70 -6.72 3.86
N PRO A 105 16.85 -6.04 5.03
CA PRO A 105 16.38 -6.51 6.33
C PRO A 105 15.54 -5.52 7.15
N PHE A 106 14.60 -6.08 7.92
CA PHE A 106 13.76 -5.44 8.96
C PHE A 106 12.47 -4.78 8.48
N TYR A 107 11.48 -5.61 8.13
CA TYR A 107 10.09 -5.17 8.21
C TYR A 107 9.77 -4.79 9.64
N LYS A 108 9.09 -3.67 9.80
CA LYS A 108 8.53 -3.27 11.09
C LYS A 108 7.24 -4.09 11.27
N THR A 109 7.34 -5.20 12.01
CA THR A 109 6.13 -5.91 12.44
C THR A 109 5.38 -5.04 13.43
N ILE A 110 4.11 -4.77 13.16
CA ILE A 110 3.30 -3.85 13.95
C ILE A 110 1.95 -4.45 14.36
N ALA A 111 1.35 -3.90 15.41
CA ALA A 111 0.02 -4.30 15.85
C ALA A 111 -1.07 -3.78 14.89
N GLY A 112 -2.27 -4.38 14.90
CA GLY A 112 -3.39 -3.95 14.08
C GLY A 112 -3.77 -2.49 14.30
N SER A 113 -3.74 -2.04 15.56
CA SER A 113 -3.99 -0.63 15.88
C SER A 113 -2.97 0.33 15.27
N GLU A 114 -1.75 -0.12 14.97
CA GLU A 114 -0.70 0.71 14.37
C GLU A 114 -0.83 0.81 12.85
N VAL A 115 -1.36 -0.21 12.16
CA VAL A 115 -1.74 -0.15 10.73
C VAL A 115 -3.10 0.53 10.52
N GLY A 116 -3.75 1.00 11.58
CA GLY A 116 -5.10 1.57 11.49
C GLY A 116 -6.19 0.55 11.21
N TYR A 117 -5.96 -0.73 11.54
CA TYR A 117 -7.02 -1.73 11.59
C TYR A 117 -7.86 -1.47 12.84
N SER A 118 -9.15 -1.16 12.66
CA SER A 118 -10.06 -0.75 13.74
C SER A 118 -11.26 -1.68 13.96
N GLY A 119 -11.23 -2.88 13.35
CA GLY A 119 -12.27 -3.91 13.47
C GLY A 119 -11.96 -5.01 14.48
N LEU A 120 -12.95 -5.87 14.73
CA LEU A 120 -12.70 -7.18 15.32
C LEU A 120 -12.47 -8.17 14.18
N LEU A 121 -11.38 -8.94 14.23
CA LEU A 121 -11.05 -9.94 13.20
C LEU A 121 -12.24 -10.87 12.88
N GLY A 122 -13.00 -11.29 13.90
CA GLY A 122 -14.17 -12.16 13.71
C GLY A 122 -15.37 -11.52 12.99
N ASN A 123 -15.38 -10.20 12.78
CA ASN A 123 -16.37 -9.56 11.92
C ASN A 123 -15.97 -9.61 10.44
N ASP A 124 -14.66 -9.58 10.17
CA ASP A 124 -14.12 -9.53 8.81
C ASP A 124 -13.76 -10.93 8.27
N ILE A 125 -13.54 -11.88 9.18
CA ILE A 125 -13.21 -13.28 8.90
C ILE A 125 -14.31 -14.14 9.51
N ALA A 126 -15.25 -14.54 8.67
CA ALA A 126 -16.33 -15.44 9.07
C ALA A 126 -15.82 -16.88 9.15
N ASP A 127 -16.27 -17.58 10.18
CA ASP A 127 -16.08 -19.01 10.35
C ASP A 127 -16.76 -19.81 9.23
N GLY A 128 -16.07 -20.79 8.65
CA GLY A 128 -16.46 -21.47 7.41
C GLY A 128 -16.44 -20.58 6.16
N GLY A 129 -15.98 -19.32 6.30
CA GLY A 129 -15.87 -18.37 5.21
C GLY A 129 -14.75 -18.75 4.23
N THR A 130 -14.92 -18.40 2.96
CA THR A 130 -13.89 -18.63 1.91
C THR A 130 -13.22 -17.34 1.45
N SER A 131 -13.59 -16.22 2.06
CA SER A 131 -13.05 -14.89 1.75
C SER A 131 -13.14 -13.97 2.95
N ALA A 132 -12.20 -13.04 3.05
CA ALA A 132 -12.16 -12.00 4.08
C ALA A 132 -11.79 -10.65 3.44
N THR A 133 -12.31 -9.56 4.00
CA THR A 133 -11.95 -8.20 3.58
C THR A 133 -11.46 -7.42 4.79
N LEU A 134 -10.22 -6.98 4.75
CA LEU A 134 -9.56 -6.23 5.82
C LEU A 134 -9.34 -4.80 5.36
N LYS A 135 -9.59 -3.82 6.24
CA LYS A 135 -9.45 -2.39 5.92
C LYS A 135 -8.50 -1.71 6.88
N PHE A 136 -7.69 -0.82 6.34
CA PHE A 136 -6.60 -0.15 7.05
C PHE A 136 -6.64 1.34 6.75
N THR A 137 -6.21 2.16 7.72
CA THR A 137 -6.09 3.62 7.53
C THR A 137 -4.65 4.10 7.49
N ASP A 138 -3.72 3.35 8.09
CA ASP A 138 -2.35 3.83 8.35
C ASP A 138 -1.29 2.78 8.03
N PHE A 139 -1.58 1.84 7.13
CA PHE A 139 -0.66 0.76 6.78
C PHE A 139 0.39 1.24 5.76
N THR A 140 1.48 1.80 6.28
CA THR A 140 2.52 2.50 5.49
C THR A 140 3.60 1.56 4.97
N ARG A 141 4.58 2.11 4.24
CA ARG A 141 5.73 1.39 3.69
C ARG A 141 6.55 0.70 4.80
N ASP A 142 7.12 -0.46 4.47
CA ASP A 142 8.03 -1.25 5.32
C ASP A 142 7.36 -1.87 6.56
N GLU A 143 6.04 -1.70 6.69
CA GLU A 143 5.24 -2.27 7.76
C GLU A 143 4.70 -3.63 7.36
N ALA A 144 4.70 -4.56 8.31
CA ALA A 144 4.13 -5.89 8.16
C ALA A 144 3.11 -6.17 9.26
N TRP A 145 2.01 -6.79 8.87
CA TRP A 145 0.91 -7.16 9.75
C TRP A 145 0.34 -8.52 9.35
N GLY A 146 -0.36 -9.18 10.27
CA GLY A 146 -0.86 -10.54 10.08
C GLY A 146 -1.60 -11.05 11.31
N PHE A 147 -2.19 -12.23 11.16
CA PHE A 147 -3.01 -12.87 12.18
C PHE A 147 -2.93 -14.39 12.06
N TYR A 148 -3.19 -15.06 13.18
CA TYR A 148 -3.45 -16.48 13.25
C TYR A 148 -4.90 -16.77 12.88
N VAL A 149 -5.08 -17.77 12.05
CA VAL A 149 -6.37 -18.35 11.65
C VAL A 149 -6.13 -19.78 11.23
N ASP A 150 -6.99 -20.70 11.66
CA ASP A 150 -6.89 -22.04 11.14
C ASP A 150 -7.46 -22.10 9.73
N PHE A 151 -6.80 -22.87 8.88
CA PHE A 151 -7.24 -23.09 7.52
C PHE A 151 -7.61 -24.54 7.40
N ASP A 152 -8.81 -24.78 6.90
CA ASP A 152 -9.34 -26.13 6.72
C ASP A 152 -9.82 -26.35 5.30
N THR A 153 -9.91 -27.62 4.92
CA THR A 153 -10.67 -27.97 3.71
C THR A 153 -12.17 -27.79 3.93
N LEU A 154 -12.93 -27.44 2.87
CA LEU A 154 -14.36 -27.13 2.98
C LEU A 154 -15.22 -28.24 3.60
N THR A 155 -14.77 -29.49 3.51
CA THR A 155 -15.55 -30.67 3.89
C THR A 155 -14.91 -31.48 5.01
N SER A 156 -13.77 -31.05 5.56
CA SER A 156 -13.07 -31.77 6.63
C SER A 156 -12.08 -30.87 7.37
N ASN A 157 -11.86 -31.20 8.64
CA ASN A 157 -10.88 -30.55 9.52
C ASN A 157 -9.48 -31.07 9.23
N ILE A 158 -8.99 -30.75 8.05
CA ILE A 158 -7.69 -31.17 7.58
C ILE A 158 -7.05 -29.92 6.98
N THR A 159 -5.84 -29.64 7.44
CA THR A 159 -5.01 -28.57 6.92
C THR A 159 -4.90 -28.69 5.38
N PRO A 160 -5.32 -27.66 4.63
CA PRO A 160 -5.35 -27.69 3.18
C PRO A 160 -3.93 -27.75 2.61
N GLY A 161 -3.80 -28.49 1.51
CA GLY A 161 -2.54 -28.71 0.79
C GLY A 161 -2.53 -28.07 -0.60
N GLY A 162 -1.45 -28.34 -1.35
CA GLY A 162 -1.11 -27.67 -2.61
C GLY A 162 -2.28 -27.41 -3.57
N THR A 163 -3.09 -28.42 -3.90
CA THR A 163 -4.21 -28.26 -4.84
C THR A 163 -5.42 -27.56 -4.24
N ASP A 164 -5.63 -27.61 -2.92
CA ASP A 164 -6.78 -26.99 -2.24
C ASP A 164 -6.71 -25.47 -2.35
N MET A 165 -5.49 -24.94 -2.28
CA MET A 165 -5.14 -23.54 -2.46
C MET A 165 -5.18 -23.07 -3.93
N ASN A 166 -5.58 -23.91 -4.90
CA ASN A 166 -5.71 -23.44 -6.28
C ASN A 166 -6.80 -22.36 -6.37
N ARG A 167 -6.55 -21.31 -7.15
CA ARG A 167 -7.43 -20.13 -7.30
C ARG A 167 -7.55 -19.24 -6.06
N ALA A 168 -6.76 -19.48 -5.02
CA ALA A 168 -6.61 -18.47 -3.97
C ALA A 168 -6.11 -17.17 -4.61
N SER A 169 -6.50 -16.02 -4.08
CA SER A 169 -6.07 -14.73 -4.56
C SER A 169 -6.04 -13.71 -3.44
N ILE A 170 -5.09 -12.80 -3.49
CA ILE A 170 -5.02 -11.64 -2.61
C ILE A 170 -5.12 -10.40 -3.47
N THR A 171 -6.14 -9.58 -3.22
CA THR A 171 -6.34 -8.30 -3.91
C THR A 171 -6.13 -7.17 -2.93
N VAL A 172 -5.37 -6.17 -3.34
CA VAL A 172 -4.89 -5.11 -2.48
C VAL A 172 -5.15 -3.76 -3.11
N LYS A 173 -5.77 -2.86 -2.36
CA LYS A 173 -6.04 -1.48 -2.81
C LYS A 173 -5.10 -0.50 -2.13
N PHE A 174 -4.54 0.38 -2.94
CA PHE A 174 -3.60 1.39 -2.49
C PHE A 174 -4.22 2.78 -2.53
N THR A 175 -3.90 3.60 -1.53
CA THR A 175 -4.25 5.01 -1.48
C THR A 175 -3.00 5.85 -1.23
N ASP A 176 -3.06 7.15 -1.53
CA ASP A 176 -2.07 8.09 -1.02
C ASP A 176 -2.40 8.54 0.42
N LEU A 177 -1.55 9.38 1.01
CA LEU A 177 -1.72 9.96 2.35
C LEU A 177 -3.00 10.81 2.52
N THR A 178 -3.67 11.19 1.43
CA THR A 178 -4.94 11.93 1.46
C THR A 178 -6.16 11.01 1.37
N GLY A 179 -5.94 9.69 1.31
CA GLY A 179 -6.99 8.68 1.11
C GLY A 179 -7.47 8.58 -0.34
N ARG A 180 -6.78 9.22 -1.30
CA ARG A 180 -7.13 9.10 -2.72
C ARG A 180 -6.70 7.73 -3.22
N PHE A 181 -7.62 7.03 -3.87
CA PHE A 181 -7.33 5.77 -4.54
C PHE A 181 -6.25 5.93 -5.63
N LEU A 182 -5.24 5.08 -5.57
CA LEU A 182 -4.15 5.00 -6.52
C LEU A 182 -4.42 3.88 -7.53
N ASP A 183 -4.44 2.64 -7.04
CA ASP A 183 -4.66 1.46 -7.88
C ASP A 183 -5.01 0.22 -7.06
N THR A 184 -5.26 -0.88 -7.75
CA THR A 184 -5.46 -2.22 -7.18
C THR A 184 -4.46 -3.20 -7.79
N LEU A 185 -3.83 -3.99 -6.94
CA LEU A 185 -3.00 -5.13 -7.36
C LEU A 185 -3.66 -6.42 -6.92
N THR A 186 -3.77 -7.38 -7.83
CA THR A 186 -4.26 -8.73 -7.53
C THR A 186 -3.16 -9.73 -7.79
N PHE A 187 -2.89 -10.54 -6.79
CA PHE A 187 -2.09 -11.74 -6.93
C PHE A 187 -3.00 -12.97 -6.98
N ASN A 188 -2.85 -13.80 -8.02
CA ASN A 188 -3.57 -15.07 -8.14
C ASN A 188 -2.62 -16.24 -7.92
N TYR A 189 -2.93 -17.07 -6.93
CA TYR A 189 -2.20 -18.30 -6.68
C TYR A 189 -2.42 -19.23 -7.87
N GLY A 190 -1.32 -19.54 -8.57
CA GLY A 190 -1.34 -20.46 -9.70
C GLY A 190 -1.72 -21.88 -9.29
N THR A 191 -1.70 -22.79 -10.26
CA THR A 191 -1.77 -24.22 -9.98
C THR A 191 -0.52 -24.63 -9.22
N ILE A 192 -0.66 -25.04 -7.95
CA ILE A 192 0.45 -25.65 -7.22
C ILE A 192 0.32 -27.15 -7.32
N ASN A 193 1.35 -27.76 -7.91
CA ASN A 193 1.50 -29.20 -7.98
C ASN A 193 2.44 -29.64 -6.85
N GLY A 194 1.94 -30.43 -5.89
CA GLY A 194 2.73 -31.03 -4.81
C GLY A 194 2.05 -30.98 -3.45
N ASN A 195 2.67 -31.62 -2.46
CA ASN A 195 2.21 -31.68 -1.07
C ASN A 195 2.48 -30.38 -0.29
N GLY A 196 2.73 -29.25 -0.98
CA GLY A 196 3.21 -28.03 -0.36
C GLY A 196 2.13 -27.32 0.44
N HIS A 197 2.23 -27.40 1.77
CA HIS A 197 1.41 -26.69 2.77
C HIS A 197 1.82 -25.21 2.94
N LYS A 198 2.67 -24.70 2.04
CA LYS A 198 3.18 -23.34 2.02
C LYS A 198 2.95 -22.76 0.64
N LYS A 199 2.27 -21.61 0.57
CA LYS A 199 2.31 -20.74 -0.60
C LYS A 199 2.48 -19.32 -0.12
N SER A 200 3.73 -18.90 -0.09
CA SER A 200 4.09 -17.52 0.19
C SER A 200 4.11 -16.68 -1.09
N PHE A 201 3.80 -15.39 -0.96
CA PHE A 201 4.21 -14.35 -1.91
C PHE A 201 5.24 -13.45 -1.26
N PRO A 202 6.39 -13.23 -1.91
CA PRO A 202 6.99 -13.97 -3.03
C PRO A 202 7.99 -15.05 -2.58
N THR A 203 7.99 -15.44 -1.30
CA THR A 203 9.20 -15.97 -0.63
C THR A 203 9.61 -17.40 -1.00
N ASP A 204 8.79 -18.18 -1.71
CA ASP A 204 9.12 -19.58 -2.05
C ASP A 204 9.98 -19.73 -3.33
N THR A 205 10.18 -18.66 -4.10
CA THR A 205 11.17 -18.63 -5.18
C THR A 205 12.01 -17.38 -5.01
N GLY A 206 13.24 -17.53 -4.51
CA GLY A 206 14.17 -16.46 -4.10
C GLY A 206 14.63 -15.44 -5.17
N ASN A 207 13.83 -15.18 -6.20
CA ASN A 207 14.02 -14.14 -7.22
C ASN A 207 12.72 -13.39 -7.56
N PHE A 208 11.60 -13.66 -6.90
CA PHE A 208 10.35 -12.97 -7.20
C PHE A 208 10.16 -11.81 -6.23
N VAL A 209 9.90 -10.63 -6.77
CA VAL A 209 9.36 -9.51 -6.00
C VAL A 209 7.84 -9.60 -6.18
N GLY A 210 7.04 -9.35 -5.14
CA GLY A 210 5.59 -9.39 -5.23
C GLY A 210 5.02 -8.55 -6.39
N PRO A 211 3.70 -8.53 -6.62
CA PRO A 211 3.15 -7.69 -7.68
C PRO A 211 3.62 -6.24 -7.44
N LEU A 212 4.43 -5.74 -8.36
CA LEU A 212 4.96 -4.39 -8.38
C LEU A 212 4.40 -3.70 -9.60
N LYS A 213 3.94 -2.46 -9.41
CA LYS A 213 3.48 -1.62 -10.51
C LYS A 213 3.98 -0.22 -10.30
N THR A 214 4.65 0.32 -11.31
CA THR A 214 4.94 1.75 -11.38
C THR A 214 3.71 2.45 -11.94
N ILE A 215 3.21 3.45 -11.22
CA ILE A 215 2.12 4.31 -11.65
C ILE A 215 2.62 5.76 -11.63
N ASP A 216 2.00 6.60 -12.46
CA ASP A 216 2.25 8.03 -12.38
C ASP A 216 1.75 8.52 -11.02
N ALA A 217 2.59 9.23 -10.26
CA ALA A 217 2.13 9.84 -9.03
C ALA A 217 0.92 10.73 -9.34
N PRO A 218 -0.04 10.85 -8.41
CA PRO A 218 -1.08 11.85 -8.53
C PRO A 218 -0.41 13.18 -8.86
N ASN A 219 -0.66 13.67 -10.08
CA ASN A 219 0.03 14.85 -10.58
C ASN A 219 -0.22 15.95 -9.54
N PRO A 220 0.81 16.45 -8.83
CA PRO A 220 0.58 17.50 -7.86
C PRO A 220 -0.11 18.60 -8.65
N VAL A 221 -1.30 19.00 -8.20
CA VAL A 221 -1.99 20.15 -8.78
C VAL A 221 -0.93 21.24 -8.79
N PRO A 222 -0.51 21.74 -9.98
CA PRO A 222 0.54 22.73 -10.04
C PRO A 222 0.15 23.79 -9.04
N GLU A 223 0.99 24.03 -8.03
CA GLU A 223 0.71 25.10 -7.06
C GLU A 223 0.36 26.29 -7.92
N PRO A 224 -0.88 26.79 -7.82
CA PRO A 224 -1.43 27.55 -8.92
C PRO A 224 -0.49 28.73 -9.09
N ALA A 225 0.00 28.95 -10.31
CA ALA A 225 0.97 30.00 -10.61
C ALA A 225 0.53 31.37 -10.06
N THR A 226 -0.76 31.50 -9.71
CA THR A 226 -1.33 32.53 -8.85
C THR A 226 -0.61 32.75 -7.52
N MET A 227 -0.20 31.74 -6.74
CA MET A 227 0.53 31.96 -5.47
C MET A 227 1.89 32.60 -5.72
N LEU A 228 2.61 32.14 -6.73
CA LEU A 228 3.89 32.72 -7.14
C LEU A 228 3.69 34.12 -7.73
N LEU A 229 2.64 34.33 -8.54
CA LEU A 229 2.24 35.64 -9.05
C LEU A 229 1.81 36.61 -7.95
N PHE A 230 1.11 36.13 -6.92
CA PHE A 230 0.73 36.91 -5.75
C PHE A 230 1.97 37.32 -4.94
N GLY A 231 2.88 36.39 -4.69
CA GLY A 231 4.15 36.67 -3.99
C GLY A 231 5.00 37.70 -4.73
N VAL A 232 5.24 37.47 -6.04
CA VAL A 232 6.03 38.39 -6.88
C VAL A 232 5.31 39.73 -7.04
N GLY A 233 3.98 39.73 -7.17
CA GLY A 233 3.14 40.92 -7.25
C GLY A 233 3.25 41.83 -6.02
N ILE A 234 3.24 41.26 -4.81
CA ILE A 234 3.39 42.02 -3.56
C ILE A 234 4.79 42.63 -3.44
N ILE A 235 5.85 41.87 -3.77
CA ILE A 235 7.23 42.37 -3.74
C ILE A 235 7.42 43.51 -4.76
N GLY A 236 6.86 43.35 -5.97
CA GLY A 236 6.85 44.39 -6.99
C GLY A 236 6.14 45.66 -6.51
N LEU A 237 4.99 45.52 -5.85
CA LEU A 237 4.23 46.66 -5.33
C LEU A 237 4.99 47.38 -4.20
N ALA A 238 5.63 46.64 -3.28
CA ALA A 238 6.42 47.20 -2.19
C ALA A 238 7.64 48.01 -2.70
N GLY A 239 8.31 47.51 -3.75
CA GLY A 239 9.41 48.22 -4.40
C GLY A 239 9.00 49.55 -5.07
N VAL A 240 7.78 49.62 -5.61
CA VAL A 240 7.24 50.85 -6.21
C VAL A 240 6.88 51.89 -5.13
N VAL A 241 6.32 51.44 -4.00
CA VAL A 241 5.94 52.33 -2.88
C VAL A 241 7.17 52.94 -2.20
N GLY A 242 8.26 52.19 -2.05
CA GLY A 242 9.49 52.68 -1.42
C GLY A 242 10.22 53.79 -2.19
N ARG A 243 9.94 53.98 -3.48
CA ARG A 243 10.65 54.93 -4.35
C ARG A 243 10.10 56.36 -4.33
N ARG A 244 9.01 56.61 -3.60
CA ARG A 244 8.35 57.93 -3.47
C ARG A 244 8.72 58.70 -2.19
N ARG A 245 9.65 58.18 -1.39
CA ARG A 245 10.31 58.92 -0.30
C ARG A 245 11.73 59.26 -0.72
#